data_AF-A0A929CKD0-F1
#
_entry.id   AF-A0A929CKD0-F1
#
_cell.length_a   1.000
_cell.length_b   1.000
_cell.length_c   1.000
_cell.angle_alpha   90.00
_cell.angle_beta   90.00
_cell.angle_gamma   90.00
#
_symmetry.space_group_name_H-M   'P 1'
#
loop_
_entity.id
_entity.type
_entity.pdbx_description
1 polymer ?
#
loop_
_entity_poly.entity_id
_entity_poly.type
_entity_poly.pdbx_seq_one_letter_code
_entity_poly.pdbx_strand_id
1 'polypeptide(L)' 'MQDPEIPIGLTFDDVLLVPAHSQVLPKEVDLSTQVTATITLNIPLLSAAMDTVTGSRTAICMAREGGLGIIHK' A
#
# COMPACT_ATOMS: atom_id res chain seq x y z
N MET A 1 32.85 22.27 -12.80
CA MET A 1 32.26 21.06 -12.19
C MET A 1 30.77 21.32 -12.17
N GLN A 2 30.02 20.73 -13.08
CA GLN A 2 28.55 20.79 -13.03
C GLN A 2 28.14 19.68 -12.08
N ASP A 3 27.62 20.04 -10.90
CA ASP A 3 26.92 19.07 -10.07
C ASP A 3 25.73 18.53 -10.86
N PRO A 4 25.47 17.20 -10.82
CA PRO A 4 24.28 16.66 -11.46
C PRO A 4 23.05 17.27 -10.80
N GLU A 5 22.22 17.94 -11.60
CA GLU A 5 21.00 18.59 -11.13
C GLU A 5 20.06 17.49 -10.58
N ILE A 6 19.82 17.49 -9.27
CA ILE A 6 18.93 16.52 -8.63
C ILE A 6 17.50 16.88 -9.04
N PRO A 7 16.72 15.95 -9.62
CA PRO A 7 15.33 16.22 -9.98
C PRO A 7 14.48 16.55 -8.75
N ILE A 8 13.45 17.38 -8.96
CA ILE A 8 12.47 17.71 -7.92
C ILE A 8 11.72 16.45 -7.44
N GLY A 9 11.58 16.31 -6.12
CA GLY A 9 10.73 15.29 -5.50
C GLY A 9 9.37 15.87 -5.14
N LEU A 10 8.30 15.11 -5.40
CA LEU A 10 6.92 15.48 -5.10
C LEU A 10 6.37 14.56 -3.99
N THR A 11 5.64 15.13 -3.03
CA THR A 11 4.86 14.39 -2.02
C THR A 11 3.39 14.26 -2.43
N PHE A 12 2.57 13.60 -1.61
CA PHE A 12 1.14 13.39 -1.89
C PHE A 12 0.35 14.70 -2.07
N ASP A 13 0.68 15.74 -1.30
CA ASP A 13 -0.02 17.03 -1.34
C ASP A 13 0.35 17.89 -2.56
N ASP A 14 1.42 17.53 -3.29
CA ASP A 14 1.88 18.28 -4.46
C ASP A 14 1.12 17.90 -5.74
N VAL A 15 0.33 16.80 -5.73
CA VAL A 15 -0.25 16.20 -6.94
C VAL A 15 -1.70 15.79 -6.74
N LEU A 16 -2.43 15.72 -7.86
CA LEU A 16 -3.79 15.18 -7.93
C LEU A 16 -3.88 14.16 -9.05
N LEU A 17 -4.69 13.11 -8.83
CA LEU A 17 -5.06 12.16 -9.88
C LEU A 17 -6.04 12.82 -10.85
N VAL A 18 -5.72 12.80 -12.14
CA VAL A 18 -6.64 13.29 -13.19
C VAL A 18 -7.68 12.21 -13.48
N PRO A 19 -9.00 12.51 -13.39
CA PRO A 19 -10.03 11.54 -13.73
C PRO A 19 -9.94 11.06 -15.18
N ALA A 20 -10.23 9.79 -15.40
CA ALA A 20 -10.32 9.19 -16.73
C ALA A 20 -11.73 8.61 -16.97
N HIS A 21 -12.09 8.43 -18.24
CA HIS A 21 -13.32 7.74 -18.60
C HIS A 21 -13.32 6.31 -18.02
N SER A 22 -14.38 5.94 -17.29
CA SER A 22 -14.51 4.61 -16.68
C SER A 22 -15.73 3.88 -17.21
N GLN A 23 -15.58 2.57 -17.42
CA GLN A 23 -16.68 1.63 -17.66
C GLN A 23 -16.89 0.69 -16.46
N VAL A 24 -16.07 0.82 -15.41
CA VAL A 24 -16.13 -0.01 -14.20
C VAL A 24 -16.68 0.80 -13.04
N LEU A 25 -17.51 0.15 -12.21
CA LEU A 25 -17.97 0.71 -10.95
C LEU A 25 -16.93 0.43 -9.85
N PRO A 26 -16.81 1.28 -8.81
CA PRO A 26 -15.84 1.08 -7.73
C PRO A 26 -15.92 -0.30 -7.05
N LYS A 27 -17.12 -0.87 -6.93
CA LYS A 27 -17.35 -2.20 -6.34
C LYS A 27 -16.86 -3.37 -7.21
N GLU A 28 -16.51 -3.11 -8.46
CA GLU A 28 -16.09 -4.10 -9.46
C GLU A 28 -14.56 -4.12 -9.65
N VAL A 29 -13.85 -3.20 -9.00
CA VAL A 29 -12.39 -3.10 -9.07
C VAL A 29 -11.76 -4.25 -8.27
N ASP A 30 -10.81 -4.94 -8.88
CA ASP A 30 -9.97 -5.92 -8.19
C ASP A 30 -8.89 -5.19 -7.38
N LEU A 31 -8.85 -5.45 -6.08
CA LEU A 31 -7.87 -4.89 -5.14
C LEU A 31 -6.71 -5.86 -4.88
N SER A 32 -6.71 -7.04 -5.51
CA SER A 32 -5.65 -8.02 -5.33
C SER A 32 -4.29 -7.44 -5.79
N THR A 33 -3.24 -7.72 -5.02
CA THR A 33 -1.91 -7.19 -5.30
C THR A 33 -0.80 -8.14 -4.87
N GLN A 34 0.37 -8.01 -5.47
CA GLN A 34 1.56 -8.79 -5.10
C GLN A 34 2.42 -8.00 -4.11
N VAL A 35 2.65 -8.56 -2.92
CA VAL A 35 3.55 -7.97 -1.90
C VAL A 35 4.99 -8.46 -2.07
N THR A 36 5.16 -9.67 -2.61
CA THR A 36 6.45 -10.22 -3.04
C THR A 36 6.26 -10.95 -4.36
N ALA A 37 7.34 -11.47 -4.95
CA ALA A 37 7.29 -12.29 -6.16
C ALA A 37 6.44 -13.57 -6.03
N THR A 38 6.10 -13.99 -4.81
CA THR A 38 5.39 -15.25 -4.56
C THR A 38 4.17 -15.11 -3.65
N ILE A 39 3.91 -13.92 -3.11
CA ILE A 39 2.82 -13.68 -2.15
C ILE A 39 1.86 -12.64 -2.72
N THR A 40 0.59 -13.03 -2.84
CA THR A 40 -0.52 -12.17 -3.25
C THR A 40 -1.43 -11.88 -2.05
N LEU A 41 -1.91 -10.64 -1.96
CA LEU A 41 -2.90 -10.17 -0.99
C LEU A 41 -4.22 -9.85 -1.69
N ASN A 42 -5.33 -9.92 -0.96
CA ASN A 42 -6.64 -9.55 -1.50
C ASN A 42 -6.87 -8.02 -1.49
N ILE A 43 -6.15 -7.29 -0.63
CA ILE A 43 -6.14 -5.83 -0.58
C ILE A 43 -4.70 -5.30 -0.43
N PRO A 44 -4.37 -4.10 -0.93
CA PRO A 44 -3.03 -3.54 -0.91
C PRO A 44 -2.69 -2.85 0.43
N LEU A 45 -3.02 -3.48 1.57
CA LEU A 45 -2.83 -2.90 2.90
C LEU A 45 -1.93 -3.78 3.78
N LEU A 46 -0.96 -3.12 4.41
CA LEU A 46 -0.05 -3.71 5.39
C LEU A 46 -0.01 -2.88 6.67
N SER A 47 0.07 -3.54 7.83
CA SER A 47 0.29 -2.83 9.09
C SER A 47 1.79 -2.68 9.39
N ALA A 48 2.17 -1.52 9.91
CA ALA A 48 3.58 -1.19 10.18
C ALA A 48 4.17 -2.07 11.30
N ALA A 49 5.44 -2.45 11.14
CA ALA A 49 6.19 -3.27 12.09
C ALA A 49 6.66 -2.48 13.32
N MET A 50 5.71 -2.02 14.14
CA MET A 50 5.97 -1.20 15.33
C MET A 50 5.31 -1.81 16.57
N ASP A 51 5.96 -1.63 17.73
CA ASP A 51 5.54 -2.12 19.05
C ASP A 51 4.15 -1.67 19.48
N THR A 52 3.77 -0.47 19.05
CA THR A 52 2.48 0.16 19.35
C THR A 52 1.43 -0.03 18.26
N VAL A 53 1.78 -0.72 17.17
CA VAL A 53 0.89 -0.89 16.00
C VAL A 53 0.51 -2.36 15.80
N THR A 54 1.50 -3.24 15.65
CA THR A 54 1.24 -4.60 15.16
C THR A 54 1.71 -5.68 16.12
N GLY A 55 0.82 -6.08 17.03
CA GLY A 55 0.90 -7.35 17.74
C GLY A 55 0.16 -8.48 17.02
N SER A 56 0.10 -9.66 17.65
CA SER A 56 -0.58 -10.84 17.11
C SER A 56 -2.05 -10.59 16.75
N ARG A 57 -2.78 -9.86 17.60
CA ARG A 57 -4.19 -9.51 17.36
C ARG A 57 -4.39 -8.68 16.11
N THR A 58 -3.55 -7.66 15.90
CA THR A 58 -3.58 -6.81 14.70
C THR A 58 -3.25 -7.64 13.46
N ALA A 59 -2.22 -8.49 13.52
CA ALA A 59 -1.82 -9.32 12.38
C ALA A 59 -2.93 -10.31 11.95
N ILE A 60 -3.61 -10.93 12.92
CA ILE A 60 -4.77 -11.81 12.65
C ILE A 60 -5.90 -11.02 12.00
N CYS A 61 -6.19 -9.81 12.47
CA CYS A 61 -7.22 -8.94 11.90
C CYS A 61 -6.89 -8.59 10.44
N MET A 62 -5.66 -8.11 10.18
CA MET A 62 -5.20 -7.76 8.84
C MET A 62 -5.35 -8.95 7.87
N ALA A 63 -4.94 -10.14 8.28
CA ALA A 63 -5.06 -11.34 7.46
C ALA A 63 -6.53 -11.72 7.15
N ARG A 64 -7.45 -11.52 8.11
CA ARG A 64 -8.89 -11.79 7.91
C ARG A 64 -9.55 -10.81 6.94
N GLU A 65 -9.13 -9.54 6.98
CA GLU A 65 -9.59 -8.51 6.03
C GLU A 65 -8.88 -8.60 4.67
N GLY A 66 -7.94 -9.53 4.49
CA GLY A 66 -7.26 -9.80 3.23
C GLY A 66 -5.92 -9.08 3.01
N GLY A 67 -5.44 -8.36 4.03
CA GLY A 67 -4.13 -7.72 4.06
C GLY A 67 -3.07 -8.52 4.81
N LEU A 68 -2.00 -7.86 5.25
CA LEU A 68 -0.89 -8.50 5.97
C LEU A 68 -0.46 -7.66 7.18
N GLY A 69 -0.24 -8.30 8.33
CA GLY A 69 0.37 -7.63 9.48
C GLY A 69 1.81 -8.06 9.72
N ILE A 70 2.72 -7.10 9.86
CA ILE A 70 4.13 -7.36 10.17
C ILE A 70 4.36 -7.19 11.67
N ILE A 71 4.62 -8.28 12.37
CA ILE A 71 4.90 -8.25 13.82
C ILE A 71 6.26 -7.59 14.04
N HIS A 72 6.32 -6.62 14.95
CA HIS A 72 7.56 -5.96 15.34
C HIS A 72 8.51 -6.90 16.09
N LYS A 73 9.74 -6.45 16.32
CA LYS A 73 10.71 -7.16 17.17
C LYS A 73 10.50 -6.85 18.64
#